data_AF-A0A7C4UPX2-F1
#
_entry.id   AF-A0A7C4UPX2-F1
#
_cell.length_a   1.000
_cell.length_b   1.000
_cell.length_c   1.000
_cell.angle_alpha   90.00
_cell.angle_beta   90.00
_cell.angle_gamma   90.00
#
_symmetry.space_group_name_H-M   'P 1'
#
loop_
_entity.id
_entity.type
_entity.pdbx_description
1 polymer ?
#
loop_
_entity_poly.entity_id
_entity_poly.type
_entity_poly.pdbx_seq_one_letter_code
_entity_poly.pdbx_strand_id
1 'polypeptide(L)'
;MYIGRIVSVAQTDDGRLCAMYRVSSRSFPNRQAIVNKDKVTIVPKPGYEGDMLKNPYISYNCLKTVLDGEVAVLSNGSHTDPIAEKILNGTPTRDAIAMVLMALDFEKDEYATPRIVAVVDRADGSGWLGVVRSDGIEIRRMDLKPGRFFYVATYIENYISTCHSGVFPAKTVDEACDFILKGGLFADRTHPVTSVCAMASEDGFEIAIKNFEG
;
A
#
# COMPACT_ATOMS: atom_id res chain seq x y z
N MET A 1 -4.57 -3.58 -18.38
CA MET A 1 -5.73 -3.95 -17.53
C MET A 1 -5.88 -2.96 -16.37
N TYR A 2 -7.10 -2.58 -15.97
CA TYR A 2 -7.29 -1.69 -14.81
C TYR A 2 -7.63 -2.51 -13.55
N ILE A 3 -6.79 -2.39 -12.52
CA ILE A 3 -6.94 -3.13 -11.26
C ILE A 3 -7.13 -2.20 -10.04
N GLY A 4 -7.20 -0.89 -10.27
CA GLY A 4 -7.36 0.10 -9.21
C GLY A 4 -6.11 0.31 -8.37
N ARG A 5 -6.28 0.48 -7.06
CA ARG A 5 -5.19 0.76 -6.12
C ARG A 5 -4.47 -0.54 -5.80
N ILE A 6 -3.17 -0.47 -5.56
CA ILE A 6 -2.31 -1.65 -5.39
C ILE A 6 -1.46 -1.44 -4.14
N VAL A 7 -1.40 -2.45 -3.28
CA VAL A 7 -0.40 -2.56 -2.20
C VAL A 7 0.48 -3.76 -2.46
N SER A 8 1.75 -3.69 -2.05
CA SER A 8 2.72 -4.76 -2.26
C SER A 8 3.69 -4.83 -1.09
N VAL A 9 4.14 -6.06 -0.79
CA VAL A 9 5.27 -6.35 0.10
C VAL A 9 6.37 -7.03 -0.71
N ALA A 10 7.61 -6.67 -0.45
CA ALA A 10 8.76 -7.13 -1.21
C ALA A 10 9.99 -7.28 -0.32
N GLN A 11 10.98 -8.00 -0.82
CA GLN A 11 12.32 -8.04 -0.27
C GLN A 11 13.32 -7.84 -1.41
N THR A 12 14.24 -6.90 -1.25
CA THR A 12 15.35 -6.67 -2.18
C THR A 12 16.28 -7.90 -2.21
N ASP A 13 17.15 -7.98 -3.22
CA ASP A 13 18.16 -9.06 -3.31
C ASP A 13 19.11 -9.09 -2.10
N ASP A 14 19.37 -7.93 -1.49
CA ASP A 14 20.19 -7.80 -0.28
C ASP A 14 19.41 -7.99 1.04
N GLY A 15 18.14 -8.39 0.97
CA GLY A 15 17.35 -8.82 2.13
C GLY A 15 16.53 -7.71 2.82
N ARG A 16 16.60 -6.46 2.37
CA ARG A 16 15.83 -5.34 2.93
C ARG A 16 14.35 -5.47 2.56
N LEU A 17 13.48 -5.31 3.56
CA LEU A 17 12.04 -5.29 3.34
C LEU A 17 11.62 -4.02 2.60
N CYS A 18 10.60 -4.12 1.77
CA CYS A 18 10.01 -2.98 1.08
C CYS A 18 8.50 -3.14 1.02
N ALA A 19 7.76 -2.08 1.34
CA ALA A 19 6.34 -1.99 1.06
C ALA A 19 6.10 -0.90 0.02
N MET A 20 5.18 -1.17 -0.89
CA MET A 20 4.89 -0.29 -2.00
C MET A 20 3.39 -0.09 -2.13
N TYR A 21 3.00 1.13 -2.52
CA TYR A 21 1.63 1.52 -2.77
C TYR A 21 1.53 2.29 -4.08
N ARG A 22 0.48 2.02 -4.84
CA ARG A 22 0.16 2.76 -6.07
C ARG A 22 -1.30 3.14 -6.10
N VAL A 23 -1.54 4.41 -6.38
CA VAL A 23 -2.85 4.91 -6.79
C VAL A 23 -3.00 4.71 -8.29
N SER A 24 -4.05 4.01 -8.71
CA SER A 24 -4.53 4.04 -10.09
C SER A 24 -6.00 4.47 -10.13
N SER A 25 -6.34 5.44 -10.97
CA SER A 25 -7.67 6.04 -10.96
C SER A 25 -8.11 6.54 -12.33
N ARG A 26 -9.38 6.29 -12.65
CA ARG A 26 -10.07 6.86 -13.82
C ARG A 26 -10.78 8.15 -13.44
N SER A 27 -11.57 8.12 -12.37
CA SER A 27 -12.48 9.21 -11.99
C SER A 27 -11.81 10.32 -11.18
N PHE A 28 -10.73 10.03 -10.45
CA PHE A 28 -10.03 10.99 -9.60
C PHE A 28 -8.51 10.94 -9.83
N PRO A 29 -8.02 11.31 -11.03
CA PRO A 29 -6.60 11.30 -11.36
C PRO A 29 -5.83 12.49 -10.75
N ASN A 30 -6.52 13.57 -10.37
CA ASN A 30 -5.90 14.80 -9.86
C ASN A 30 -5.53 14.69 -8.37
N ARG A 31 -4.69 13.70 -8.06
CA ARG A 31 -4.18 13.46 -6.71
C ARG A 31 -2.66 13.36 -6.71
N GLN A 32 -2.09 13.57 -5.55
CA GLN A 32 -0.66 13.49 -5.30
C GLN A 32 -0.41 12.90 -3.90
N ALA A 33 0.77 12.32 -3.73
CA ALA A 33 1.28 11.96 -2.42
C ALA A 33 2.04 13.14 -1.81
N ILE A 34 1.88 13.36 -0.50
CA ILE A 34 2.64 14.34 0.27
C ILE A 34 3.31 13.61 1.43
N VAL A 35 4.63 13.72 1.49
CA VAL A 35 5.44 13.16 2.58
C VAL A 35 5.37 14.09 3.79
N ASN A 36 5.07 13.52 4.94
CA ASN A 36 5.24 14.11 6.26
C ASN A 36 6.13 13.17 7.08
N LYS A 37 6.73 13.68 8.17
CA LYS A 37 7.74 12.99 9.01
C LYS A 37 7.62 11.46 9.04
N ASP A 38 6.50 10.93 9.52
CA ASP A 38 6.23 9.50 9.76
C ASP A 38 5.07 8.94 8.91
N LYS A 39 4.58 9.71 7.94
CA LYS A 39 3.39 9.33 7.15
C LYS A 39 3.38 9.96 5.76
N VAL A 40 2.74 9.27 4.82
CA VAL A 40 2.45 9.82 3.49
C VAL A 40 0.94 9.91 3.29
N THR A 41 0.48 11.07 2.86
CA THR A 41 -0.94 11.36 2.67
C THR A 41 -1.24 11.49 1.18
N ILE A 42 -2.28 10.81 0.70
CA ILE A 42 -2.86 11.05 -0.61
C ILE A 42 -3.85 12.20 -0.46
N VAL A 43 -3.68 13.25 -1.29
CA VAL A 43 -4.56 14.42 -1.32
C VAL A 43 -4.87 14.83 -2.76
N PRO A 44 -5.97 15.55 -3.01
CA PRO A 44 -6.16 16.24 -4.27
C PRO A 44 -5.01 17.22 -4.57
N LYS A 45 -4.70 17.40 -5.85
CA LYS A 45 -3.79 18.47 -6.30
C LYS A 45 -4.43 19.85 -6.07
N PRO A 46 -3.64 20.92 -5.96
CA PRO A 46 -4.17 22.28 -5.85
C PRO A 46 -5.21 22.58 -6.95
N GLY A 47 -6.36 23.13 -6.57
CA GLY A 47 -7.49 23.39 -7.47
C GLY A 47 -8.49 22.23 -7.61
N TYR A 48 -8.24 21.08 -6.99
CA TYR A 48 -9.13 19.90 -6.99
C TYR A 48 -9.63 19.54 -5.58
N GLU A 49 -9.50 20.42 -4.61
CA GLU A 49 -9.88 20.20 -3.20
C GLU A 49 -11.37 19.84 -3.06
N GLY A 50 -12.21 20.42 -3.92
CA GLY A 50 -13.66 20.16 -3.96
C GLY A 50 -14.03 18.70 -4.30
N ASP A 51 -13.11 17.90 -4.85
CA ASP A 51 -13.39 16.48 -5.14
C ASP A 51 -13.63 15.66 -3.86
N MET A 52 -13.14 16.11 -2.70
CA MET A 52 -13.41 15.46 -1.42
C MET A 52 -14.89 15.46 -1.05
N LEU A 53 -15.67 16.45 -1.51
CA LEU A 53 -17.11 16.51 -1.31
C LEU A 53 -17.86 15.47 -2.16
N LYS A 54 -17.24 14.99 -3.25
CA LYS A 54 -17.83 14.00 -4.15
C LYS A 54 -17.55 12.57 -3.69
N ASN A 55 -16.38 12.32 -3.09
CA ASN A 55 -16.00 10.99 -2.65
C ASN A 55 -15.09 11.05 -1.42
N PRO A 56 -15.52 10.51 -0.26
CA PRO A 56 -14.74 10.56 0.98
C PRO A 56 -13.52 9.62 0.98
N TYR A 57 -13.38 8.73 -0.02
CA TYR A 57 -12.33 7.73 -0.10
C TYR A 57 -11.13 8.15 -0.95
N ILE A 58 -10.97 9.45 -1.26
CA ILE A 58 -9.91 9.93 -2.14
C ILE A 58 -8.75 10.62 -1.41
N SER A 59 -8.91 10.93 -0.11
CA SER A 59 -7.87 11.49 0.74
C SER A 59 -7.70 10.71 2.04
N TYR A 60 -6.46 10.30 2.35
CA TYR A 60 -6.12 9.43 3.46
C TYR A 60 -4.60 9.34 3.63
N ASN A 61 -4.13 8.94 4.81
CA ASN A 61 -2.76 8.47 4.97
C ASN A 61 -2.64 7.11 4.28
N CYS A 62 -1.81 7.00 3.26
CA CYS A 62 -1.54 5.73 2.57
C CYS A 62 -0.30 5.02 3.09
N LEU A 63 0.50 5.69 3.93
CA LEU A 63 1.67 5.14 4.60
C LEU A 63 1.75 5.72 6.01
N LYS A 64 2.05 4.90 7.00
CA LYS A 64 2.46 5.33 8.34
C LYS A 64 3.54 4.39 8.89
N THR A 65 4.62 4.96 9.43
CA THR A 65 5.63 4.21 10.18
C THR A 65 5.35 4.30 11.67
N VAL A 66 5.59 3.21 12.39
CA VAL A 66 5.40 3.12 13.85
C VAL A 66 6.55 2.35 14.49
N LEU A 67 6.60 2.37 15.83
CA LEU A 67 7.64 1.70 16.62
C LEU A 67 9.03 2.17 16.19
N ASP A 68 9.23 3.49 16.16
CA ASP A 68 10.49 4.13 15.76
C ASP A 68 11.03 3.66 14.39
N GLY A 69 10.14 3.33 13.46
CA GLY A 69 10.49 2.92 12.11
C GLY A 69 10.69 1.41 11.93
N GLU A 70 10.32 0.59 12.92
CA GLU A 70 10.38 -0.87 12.79
C GLU A 70 9.25 -1.44 11.92
N VAL A 71 8.09 -0.76 11.86
CA VAL A 71 6.94 -1.21 11.06
C VAL A 71 6.47 -0.11 10.13
N ALA A 72 6.23 -0.46 8.86
CA ALA A 72 5.55 0.39 7.89
C ALA A 72 4.22 -0.24 7.45
N VAL A 73 3.14 0.53 7.59
CA VAL A 73 1.78 0.16 7.17
C VAL A 73 1.41 0.99 5.95
N LEU A 74 1.03 0.34 4.85
CA LEU A 74 0.55 0.99 3.64
C LEU A 74 -0.83 0.47 3.25
N SER A 75 -1.77 1.36 2.91
CA SER A 75 -3.14 0.96 2.57
C SER A 75 -3.83 1.91 1.58
N ASN A 76 -4.96 1.49 1.02
CA ASN A 76 -5.74 2.32 0.09
C ASN A 76 -6.78 3.23 0.74
N GLY A 77 -6.72 3.46 2.05
CA GLY A 77 -7.71 4.29 2.73
C GLY A 77 -7.36 4.68 4.15
N SER A 78 -8.34 5.23 4.86
CA SER A 78 -8.21 5.70 6.24
C SER A 78 -7.84 4.62 7.26
N HIS A 79 -7.86 3.34 6.86
CA HIS A 79 -7.54 2.21 7.73
C HIS A 79 -6.03 2.06 7.99
N THR A 80 -5.16 2.79 7.27
CA THR A 80 -3.72 2.86 7.59
C THR A 80 -3.49 3.28 9.04
N ASP A 81 -4.17 4.35 9.48
CA ASP A 81 -3.98 4.92 10.82
C ASP A 81 -4.37 3.97 11.95
N PRO A 82 -5.60 3.42 12.01
CA PRO A 82 -5.98 2.51 13.09
C PRO A 82 -5.22 1.18 13.07
N ILE A 83 -4.74 0.69 11.92
CA ILE A 83 -3.86 -0.49 11.88
C ILE A 83 -2.52 -0.16 12.54
N ALA A 84 -1.90 0.94 12.12
CA ALA A 84 -0.64 1.41 12.67
C ALA A 84 -0.75 1.69 14.19
N GLU A 85 -1.84 2.31 14.65
CA GLU A 85 -2.09 2.58 16.07
C GLU A 85 -2.27 1.30 16.88
N LYS A 86 -2.93 0.27 16.35
CA LYS A 86 -3.02 -1.03 17.04
C LYS A 86 -1.67 -1.70 17.19
N ILE A 87 -0.85 -1.67 16.14
CA ILE A 87 0.52 -2.23 16.17
C ILE A 87 1.37 -1.46 17.18
N LEU A 88 1.32 -0.12 17.16
CA LEU A 88 2.02 0.73 18.13
C LEU A 88 1.64 0.39 19.58
N ASN A 89 0.38 0.02 19.82
CA ASN A 89 -0.12 -0.41 21.13
C ASN A 89 0.10 -1.91 21.43
N GLY A 90 0.97 -2.60 20.68
CA GLY A 90 1.37 -3.97 20.95
C GLY A 90 0.41 -5.05 20.42
N THR A 91 -0.54 -4.70 19.57
CA THR A 91 -1.38 -5.71 18.89
C THR A 91 -0.56 -6.41 17.82
N PRO A 92 -0.53 -7.76 17.75
CA PRO A 92 0.15 -8.48 16.69
C PRO A 92 -0.34 -8.04 15.30
N THR A 93 0.56 -7.90 14.33
CA THR A 93 0.28 -7.36 12.99
C THR A 93 -0.93 -8.01 12.32
N ARG A 94 -1.03 -9.35 12.37
CA ARG A 94 -2.18 -10.09 11.84
C ARG A 94 -3.51 -9.63 12.45
N ASP A 95 -3.54 -9.48 13.77
CA ASP A 95 -4.75 -9.18 14.53
C ASP A 95 -5.12 -7.70 14.40
N ALA A 96 -4.12 -6.81 14.32
CA ALA A 96 -4.33 -5.40 14.01
C ALA A 96 -5.02 -5.22 12.65
N ILE A 97 -4.53 -5.91 11.61
CA ILE A 97 -5.16 -5.94 10.30
C ILE A 97 -6.59 -6.51 10.40
N ALA A 98 -6.76 -7.67 11.06
CA ALA A 98 -8.06 -8.34 11.16
C ALA A 98 -9.13 -7.47 11.81
N MET A 99 -8.83 -6.90 12.98
CA MET A 99 -9.76 -6.08 13.73
C MET A 99 -10.21 -4.86 12.94
N VAL A 100 -9.27 -4.18 12.26
CA VAL A 100 -9.58 -2.95 11.54
C VAL A 100 -10.33 -3.23 10.25
N LEU A 101 -9.89 -4.22 9.46
CA LEU A 101 -10.57 -4.57 8.21
C LEU A 101 -11.98 -5.09 8.49
N MET A 102 -12.19 -5.88 9.55
CA MET A 102 -13.52 -6.31 9.96
C MET A 102 -14.40 -5.14 10.42
N ALA A 103 -13.83 -4.17 11.16
CA ALA A 103 -14.60 -3.05 11.70
C ALA A 103 -14.98 -2.02 10.63
N LEU A 104 -14.07 -1.72 9.69
CA LEU A 104 -14.28 -0.70 8.66
C LEU A 104 -14.89 -1.24 7.38
N ASP A 105 -14.76 -2.55 7.16
CA ASP A 105 -15.30 -3.27 6.02
C ASP A 105 -14.87 -2.67 4.65
N PHE A 106 -15.39 -3.17 3.53
CA PHE A 106 -15.20 -2.54 2.22
C PHE A 106 -15.78 -1.11 2.16
N GLU A 107 -15.27 -0.28 1.26
CA GLU A 107 -15.75 1.09 1.01
C GLU A 107 -17.20 1.07 0.47
N LYS A 108 -18.10 1.85 1.08
CA LYS A 108 -19.52 1.94 0.68
C LYS A 108 -19.69 2.90 -0.50
N ASP A 109 -19.01 2.60 -1.61
CA ASP A 109 -19.16 3.26 -2.90
C ASP A 109 -19.96 2.40 -3.89
N GLU A 110 -20.16 2.88 -5.12
CA GLU A 110 -20.90 2.17 -6.17
C GLU A 110 -20.26 0.83 -6.58
N TYR A 111 -19.00 0.60 -6.24
CA TYR A 111 -18.22 -0.57 -6.66
C TYR A 111 -17.93 -1.54 -5.51
N ALA A 112 -18.44 -1.27 -4.30
CA ALA A 112 -18.08 -1.98 -3.09
C ALA A 112 -16.55 -2.13 -2.94
N THR A 113 -15.82 -1.04 -3.16
CA THR A 113 -14.36 -1.11 -3.32
C THR A 113 -13.68 -1.75 -2.10
N PRO A 114 -12.86 -2.81 -2.30
CA PRO A 114 -12.15 -3.44 -1.19
C PRO A 114 -11.18 -2.50 -0.46
N ARG A 115 -10.98 -2.76 0.83
CA ARG A 115 -9.86 -2.21 1.59
C ARG A 115 -8.70 -3.20 1.56
N ILE A 116 -7.53 -2.73 1.15
CA ILE A 116 -6.29 -3.50 1.01
C ILE A 116 -5.17 -2.85 1.81
N VAL A 117 -4.34 -3.69 2.44
CA VAL A 117 -3.22 -3.25 3.26
C VAL A 117 -1.99 -4.13 3.03
N ALA A 118 -0.82 -3.51 3.03
CA ALA A 118 0.47 -4.14 3.15
C ALA A 118 1.13 -3.67 4.45
N VAL A 119 1.73 -4.59 5.21
CA VAL A 119 2.55 -4.25 6.38
C VAL A 119 3.88 -4.95 6.26
N VAL A 120 4.97 -4.22 6.43
CA VAL A 120 6.31 -4.78 6.58
C VAL A 120 6.84 -4.47 7.97
N ASP A 121 7.42 -5.49 8.59
CA ASP A 121 7.91 -5.47 9.97
C ASP A 121 9.36 -5.93 9.98
N ARG A 122 10.28 -5.02 10.30
CA ARG A 122 11.73 -5.26 10.35
C ARG A 122 12.11 -6.16 11.51
N ALA A 123 11.45 -6.05 12.66
CA ALA A 123 11.72 -6.86 13.83
C ALA A 123 11.43 -8.35 13.57
N ASP A 124 10.32 -8.62 12.89
CA ASP A 124 9.88 -9.99 12.56
C ASP A 124 10.34 -10.48 11.17
N GLY A 125 11.05 -9.62 10.41
CA GLY A 125 11.45 -9.88 9.03
C GLY A 125 10.27 -10.26 8.13
N SER A 126 9.09 -9.67 8.36
CA SER A 126 7.82 -10.17 7.83
C SER A 126 7.11 -9.18 6.92
N GLY A 127 6.38 -9.72 5.94
CA GLY A 127 5.48 -8.98 5.07
C GLY A 127 4.08 -9.58 5.11
N TRP A 128 3.08 -8.75 5.40
CA TRP A 128 1.68 -9.14 5.48
C TRP A 128 0.87 -8.42 4.41
N LEU A 129 -0.06 -9.16 3.81
CA LEU A 129 -1.12 -8.60 2.98
C LEU A 129 -2.47 -8.84 3.65
N GLY A 130 -3.36 -7.87 3.55
CA GLY A 130 -4.75 -7.97 4.00
C GLY A 130 -5.70 -7.39 2.97
N VAL A 131 -6.87 -8.00 2.83
CA VAL A 131 -7.97 -7.50 2.00
C VAL A 131 -9.32 -7.82 2.64
N VAL A 132 -10.24 -6.86 2.63
CA VAL A 132 -11.66 -7.07 2.93
C VAL A 132 -12.50 -6.61 1.75
N ARG A 133 -13.36 -7.51 1.29
CA ARG A 133 -14.32 -7.36 0.20
C ARG A 133 -15.73 -7.50 0.77
N SER A 134 -16.74 -7.23 -0.04
CA SER A 134 -18.14 -7.46 0.33
C SER A 134 -18.49 -8.92 0.61
N ASP A 135 -17.67 -9.86 0.15
CA ASP A 135 -17.90 -11.31 0.25
C ASP A 135 -16.87 -12.04 1.13
N GLY A 136 -15.90 -11.35 1.72
CA GLY A 136 -14.90 -12.02 2.54
C GLY A 136 -13.74 -11.14 2.98
N ILE A 137 -12.97 -11.69 3.92
CA ILE A 137 -11.77 -11.08 4.49
C ILE A 137 -10.62 -12.09 4.44
N GLU A 138 -9.45 -11.66 3.99
CA GLU A 138 -8.24 -12.48 3.90
C GLU A 138 -7.04 -11.72 4.46
N ILE A 139 -6.21 -12.41 5.23
CA ILE A 139 -5.01 -11.86 5.85
C ILE A 139 -3.95 -12.95 5.79
N ARG A 140 -2.77 -12.63 5.26
CA ARG A 140 -1.73 -13.64 5.05
C ARG A 140 -0.34 -13.03 5.24
N ARG A 141 0.51 -13.75 5.98
CA ARG A 141 1.95 -13.54 5.95
C ARG A 141 2.49 -14.14 4.67
N MET A 142 3.20 -13.35 3.88
CA MET A 142 3.78 -13.82 2.63
C MET A 142 5.14 -14.46 2.88
N ASP A 143 5.44 -15.53 2.14
CA ASP A 143 6.77 -16.17 2.12
C ASP A 143 7.74 -15.30 1.30
N LEU A 144 8.16 -14.17 1.88
CA LEU A 144 9.10 -13.25 1.27
C LEU A 144 10.49 -13.90 1.21
N LYS A 145 11.07 -13.85 0.01
CA LYS A 145 12.43 -14.29 -0.29
C LYS A 145 13.16 -13.13 -0.97
N PRO A 146 14.51 -13.08 -0.89
CA PRO A 146 15.26 -12.04 -1.57
C PRO A 146 14.92 -11.97 -3.05
N GLY A 147 14.74 -10.75 -3.55
CA GLY A 147 14.40 -10.49 -4.96
C GLY A 147 12.95 -10.80 -5.34
N ARG A 148 12.03 -10.92 -4.37
CA ARG A 148 10.62 -11.27 -4.62
C ARG A 148 9.66 -10.25 -4.03
N PHE A 149 8.50 -10.11 -4.67
CA PHE A 149 7.38 -9.34 -4.16
C PHE A 149 6.07 -10.11 -4.26
N PHE A 150 5.08 -9.70 -3.46
CA PHE A 150 3.68 -10.10 -3.55
C PHE A 150 2.79 -8.88 -3.45
N TYR A 151 1.67 -8.86 -4.17
CA TYR A 151 0.74 -7.73 -4.16
C TYR A 151 -0.72 -8.17 -4.10
N VAL A 152 -1.58 -7.22 -3.75
CA VAL A 152 -3.03 -7.30 -3.89
C VAL A 152 -3.56 -5.95 -4.36
N ALA A 153 -4.62 -5.97 -5.15
CA ALA A 153 -5.23 -4.77 -5.71
C ALA A 153 -6.71 -4.65 -5.31
N THR A 154 -7.33 -3.50 -5.58
CA THR A 154 -8.74 -3.30 -5.27
C THR A 154 -9.67 -4.02 -6.26
N TYR A 155 -9.26 -4.19 -7.52
CA TYR A 155 -10.10 -4.78 -8.57
C TYR A 155 -9.37 -5.89 -9.35
N ILE A 156 -10.11 -6.91 -9.79
CA ILE A 156 -9.65 -8.09 -10.55
C ILE A 156 -8.70 -8.99 -9.75
N GLU A 157 -7.56 -8.44 -9.32
CA GLU A 157 -6.52 -9.10 -8.53
C GLU A 157 -6.74 -8.81 -7.02
N ASN A 158 -7.99 -8.92 -6.57
CA ASN A 158 -8.48 -8.49 -5.26
C ASN A 158 -8.53 -9.59 -4.19
N TYR A 159 -7.68 -10.61 -4.35
CA TYR A 159 -7.51 -11.73 -3.43
C TYR A 159 -6.03 -12.04 -3.26
N ILE A 160 -5.66 -12.65 -2.13
CA ILE A 160 -4.25 -12.93 -1.83
C ILE A 160 -3.84 -14.24 -2.50
N SER A 161 -2.92 -14.14 -3.45
CA SER A 161 -2.41 -15.27 -4.22
C SER A 161 -0.89 -15.27 -4.30
N THR A 162 -0.29 -16.45 -4.26
CA THR A 162 1.15 -16.62 -4.54
C THR A 162 1.50 -16.32 -6.00
N CYS A 163 0.51 -16.35 -6.90
CA CYS A 163 0.68 -15.96 -8.31
C CYS A 163 0.70 -14.43 -8.51
N HIS A 164 0.17 -13.65 -7.56
CA HIS A 164 0.31 -12.19 -7.56
C HIS A 164 1.69 -11.81 -7.04
N SER A 165 2.73 -12.24 -7.76
CA SER A 165 4.13 -12.13 -7.39
C SER A 165 5.03 -12.03 -8.61
N GLY A 166 6.31 -11.75 -8.37
CA GLY A 166 7.33 -11.74 -9.42
C GLY A 166 8.72 -11.47 -8.87
N VAL A 167 9.64 -11.15 -9.78
CA VAL A 167 10.98 -10.66 -9.43
C VAL A 167 10.88 -9.20 -9.04
N PHE A 168 11.48 -8.83 -7.91
CA PHE A 168 11.59 -7.46 -7.43
C PHE A 168 12.99 -6.91 -7.73
N PRO A 169 13.14 -6.03 -8.75
CA PRO A 169 14.46 -5.63 -9.23
C PRO A 169 15.05 -4.40 -8.51
N ALA A 170 14.26 -3.72 -7.68
CA ALA A 170 14.63 -2.43 -7.12
C ALA A 170 15.68 -2.57 -6.00
N LYS A 171 16.66 -1.67 -6.03
CA LYS A 171 17.76 -1.56 -5.05
C LYS A 171 17.62 -0.32 -4.18
N THR A 172 16.85 0.66 -4.63
CA THR A 172 16.55 1.90 -3.90
C THR A 172 15.04 2.10 -3.75
N VAL A 173 14.62 2.94 -2.82
CA VAL A 173 13.21 3.26 -2.62
C VAL A 173 12.61 3.99 -3.84
N ASP A 174 13.41 4.79 -4.55
CA ASP A 174 13.01 5.45 -5.80
C ASP A 174 12.79 4.44 -6.93
N GLU A 175 13.69 3.46 -7.07
CA GLU A 175 13.51 2.36 -8.03
C GLU A 175 12.28 1.52 -7.70
N ALA A 176 11.95 1.35 -6.42
CA ALA A 176 10.72 0.68 -6.00
C ALA A 176 9.47 1.48 -6.40
N CYS A 177 9.53 2.81 -6.25
CA CYS A 177 8.47 3.71 -6.73
C CYS A 177 8.29 3.59 -8.25
N ASP A 178 9.37 3.58 -9.02
CA ASP A 178 9.32 3.35 -10.47
C ASP A 178 8.74 1.99 -10.82
N PHE A 179 9.14 0.95 -10.08
CA PHE A 179 8.72 -0.42 -10.32
C PHE A 179 7.22 -0.60 -10.17
N ILE A 180 6.62 -0.19 -9.04
CA ILE A 180 5.16 -0.32 -8.86
C ILE A 180 4.37 0.61 -9.79
N LEU A 181 4.96 1.75 -10.19
CA LEU A 181 4.31 2.72 -11.05
C LEU A 181 4.22 2.25 -12.50
N LYS A 182 5.29 1.64 -13.04
CA LYS A 182 5.38 1.29 -14.47
C LYS A 182 6.35 0.14 -14.81
N GLY A 183 6.94 -0.54 -13.83
CA GLY A 183 7.91 -1.61 -14.05
C GLY A 183 7.28 -3.01 -14.09
N GLY A 184 7.95 -3.94 -14.76
CA GLY A 184 7.55 -5.35 -14.81
C GLY A 184 6.07 -5.54 -15.16
N LEU A 185 5.37 -6.39 -14.40
CA LEU A 185 3.93 -6.64 -14.61
C LEU A 185 3.04 -5.41 -14.36
N PHE A 186 3.53 -4.40 -13.62
CA PHE A 186 2.78 -3.19 -13.31
C PHE A 186 2.70 -2.22 -14.49
N ALA A 187 3.57 -2.38 -15.50
CA ALA A 187 3.48 -1.66 -16.77
C ALA A 187 2.15 -1.94 -17.50
N ASP A 188 1.67 -3.18 -17.40
CA ASP A 188 0.40 -3.60 -18.01
C ASP A 188 -0.83 -3.15 -17.21
N ARG A 189 -0.62 -2.57 -16.01
CA ARG A 189 -1.69 -2.06 -15.15
C ARG A 189 -1.91 -0.59 -15.48
N THR A 190 -3.12 -0.22 -15.88
CA THR A 190 -3.39 1.09 -16.51
C THR A 190 -3.77 2.17 -15.49
N HIS A 191 -3.76 3.42 -15.94
CA HIS A 191 -4.13 4.62 -15.18
C HIS A 191 -3.27 4.89 -13.92
N PRO A 192 -1.93 4.78 -13.98
CA PRO A 192 -1.06 5.20 -12.87
C PRO A 192 -1.28 6.67 -12.52
N VAL A 193 -1.27 7.00 -11.23
CA VAL A 193 -1.39 8.39 -10.73
C VAL A 193 -0.19 8.77 -9.89
N THR A 194 0.11 7.98 -8.85
CA THR A 194 1.27 8.19 -7.98
C THR A 194 1.64 6.87 -7.31
N SER A 195 2.90 6.70 -6.95
CA SER A 195 3.40 5.64 -6.08
C SER A 195 4.03 6.21 -4.81
N VAL A 196 4.04 5.37 -3.78
CA VAL A 196 4.61 5.63 -2.45
C VAL A 196 5.27 4.34 -1.99
N CYS A 197 6.52 4.40 -1.56
CA CYS A 197 7.26 3.23 -1.10
C CYS A 197 7.97 3.53 0.23
N ALA A 198 8.09 2.49 1.07
CA ALA A 198 8.96 2.44 2.23
C ALA A 198 9.91 1.26 2.09
N MET A 199 11.22 1.52 2.08
CA MET A 199 12.26 0.50 2.01
C MET A 199 13.08 0.51 3.31
N ALA A 200 13.31 -0.66 3.88
CA ALA A 200 14.09 -0.79 5.10
C ALA A 200 15.51 -0.27 4.89
N SER A 201 16.02 0.43 5.89
CA SER A 201 17.36 1.00 5.99
C SER A 201 17.92 0.67 7.39
N GLU A 202 19.10 1.19 7.73
CA GLU A 202 19.68 1.03 9.07
C GLU A 202 18.80 1.71 10.14
N ASP A 203 18.27 2.90 9.85
CA ASP A 203 17.55 3.76 10.80
C ASP A 203 16.00 3.64 10.72
N GLY A 204 15.48 2.56 10.16
CA GLY A 204 14.04 2.35 9.97
C GLY A 204 13.66 2.19 8.50
N PHE A 205 12.73 3.00 8.01
CA PHE A 205 12.31 3.00 6.60
C PHE A 205 12.65 4.31 5.89
N GLU A 206 13.37 4.22 4.78
CA GLU A 206 13.48 5.28 3.79
C GLU A 206 12.17 5.37 3.01
N ILE A 207 11.61 6.57 2.85
CA ILE A 207 10.33 6.81 2.19
C ILE A 207 10.55 7.64 0.93
N ALA A 208 9.99 7.18 -0.20
CA ALA A 208 9.92 7.98 -1.42
C ALA A 208 8.51 7.98 -2.01
N ILE A 209 8.26 9.00 -2.83
CA ILE A 209 7.03 9.18 -3.59
C ILE A 209 7.38 9.48 -5.05
N LYS A 210 6.54 9.02 -5.98
CA LYS A 210 6.67 9.38 -7.39
C LYS A 210 5.32 9.63 -8.01
N ASN A 211 5.08 10.86 -8.45
CA ASN A 211 3.89 11.19 -9.22
C ASN A 211 4.09 10.73 -10.67
N PHE A 212 3.03 10.22 -11.29
CA PHE A 212 3.06 9.87 -12.70
C PHE A 212 3.05 11.15 -13.54
N GLU A 213 4.14 11.38 -14.26
CA GLU A 213 4.21 12.34 -15.35
C GLU A 213 3.88 11.56 -16.63
N GLY A 214 2.67 11.80 -17.14
CA GLY A 214 2.18 11.23 -18.39
C GLY A 214 2.53 12.10 -19.58
#